data_AF-A0A929VWA3-F1
#
_entry.id   AF-A0A929VWA3-F1
#
_cell.length_a   1.000
_cell.length_b   1.000
_cell.length_c   1.000
_cell.angle_alpha   90.00
_cell.angle_beta   90.00
_cell.angle_gamma   90.00
#
_symmetry.space_group_name_H-M   'P 1'
#
loop_
_entity.id
_entity.type
_entity.pdbx_description
1 polymer ?
#
loop_
_entity_poly.entity_id
_entity_poly.type
_entity_poly.pdbx_seq_one_letter_code
_entity_poly.pdbx_strand_id
1 'polypeptide(L)'
;MADTNETKNPSINDIIISKRSEHPVLLITLKKAYQSMPQYSRYLKREYESVKNLQHENILRAESLKEVEGYGTCIVTEWQDARTLAEYLNEGHTEDEKKRIIKGVASALQYMHENGFVHGAVNTHNIYVTTKGDEVKLLCVHLRYTDNLKRPADELKFIAPETKDGTVAIDARADIFSLGVLIKEMSLGTEYQQIAVTCTHFGRNERYTSVEEFLEAFDHPRITKQNEKAHHAMGSNKQMAIIVAVIGVLVIVTAALLYSQNSDSNKETQASDTEMADSTNSRNDLSATHTEAANTDVTDTSNQRNDDKETLPANQYNGDNAYLNDIVPQMQIDLDKIYNSSTNKNVVRRRVKRYYRGLRATLKDKTTEQLDAFDKAFADYNNSKN
;
A
#
# COMPACT_ATOMS: atom_id res chain seq x y z
N MET A 1 39.74 -30.83 4.36
CA MET A 1 38.76 -30.25 3.42
C MET A 1 37.49 -30.03 4.21
N ALA A 2 36.79 -28.91 4.01
CA ALA A 2 35.45 -28.72 4.56
C ALA A 2 34.44 -29.06 3.48
N ASP A 3 33.41 -29.85 3.81
CA ASP A 3 32.30 -30.12 2.88
C ASP A 3 31.44 -28.86 2.76
N THR A 4 31.64 -28.13 1.66
CA THR A 4 30.91 -26.89 1.37
C THR A 4 29.54 -27.21 0.79
N ASN A 5 28.55 -27.31 1.66
CA ASN A 5 27.14 -27.35 1.26
C ASN A 5 26.71 -25.99 0.67
N GLU A 6 27.06 -25.74 -0.59
CA GLU A 6 26.54 -24.62 -1.37
C GLU A 6 25.02 -24.78 -1.56
N THR A 7 24.23 -23.90 -0.94
CA THR A 7 22.77 -23.92 -1.10
C THR A 7 22.38 -23.58 -2.55
N LYS A 8 21.65 -24.48 -3.24
CA LYS A 8 21.25 -24.31 -4.65
C LYS A 8 20.14 -23.26 -4.84
N ASN A 9 20.48 -22.00 -4.64
CA ASN A 9 19.62 -20.85 -4.89
C ASN A 9 19.89 -20.27 -6.31
N PRO A 10 18.89 -19.91 -7.14
CA PRO A 10 19.10 -19.22 -8.43
C PRO A 10 19.51 -17.73 -8.35
N SER A 11 19.75 -17.17 -7.16
CA SER A 11 20.23 -15.79 -6.96
C SER A 11 21.71 -15.60 -7.35
N ILE A 12 22.22 -14.36 -7.29
CA ILE A 12 23.65 -14.05 -7.46
C ILE A 12 24.50 -14.43 -6.23
N ASN A 13 23.86 -14.80 -5.13
CA ASN A 13 24.49 -15.02 -3.83
C ASN A 13 24.72 -16.51 -3.58
N ASP A 14 25.80 -16.81 -2.85
CA ASP A 14 26.00 -18.09 -2.20
C ASP A 14 25.86 -17.91 -0.69
N ILE A 15 25.31 -18.95 -0.04
CA ILE A 15 25.24 -19.09 1.41
C ILE A 15 26.04 -20.34 1.77
N ILE A 16 27.02 -20.18 2.65
CA ILE A 16 28.03 -21.20 2.96
C ILE A 16 28.18 -21.30 4.48
N ILE A 17 27.96 -22.50 5.04
CA ILE A 17 28.28 -22.79 6.44
C ILE A 17 29.80 -22.99 6.56
N SER A 18 30.42 -22.33 7.53
CA SER A 18 31.87 -22.36 7.76
C SER A 18 32.20 -22.30 9.26
N LYS A 19 33.49 -22.33 9.60
CA LYS A 19 34.00 -22.21 10.98
C LYS A 19 34.96 -21.03 11.11
N ARG A 20 34.82 -20.28 12.21
CA ARG A 20 35.71 -19.20 12.62
C ARG A 20 36.18 -19.49 14.05
N SER A 21 37.44 -19.91 14.23
CA SER A 21 37.99 -20.30 15.54
C SER A 21 37.10 -21.34 16.25
N GLU A 22 36.86 -22.45 15.57
CA GLU A 22 35.88 -23.52 15.89
C GLU A 22 34.40 -23.14 16.01
N HIS A 23 34.05 -21.86 16.12
CA HIS A 23 32.66 -21.44 16.17
C HIS A 23 32.01 -21.49 14.79
N PRO A 24 30.81 -22.09 14.64
CA PRO A 24 30.06 -22.03 13.40
C PRO A 24 29.72 -20.59 12.99
N VAL A 25 29.84 -20.30 11.69
CA VAL A 25 29.41 -19.03 11.07
C VAL A 25 28.75 -19.31 9.73
N LEU A 26 27.80 -18.47 9.34
CA LEU A 26 27.17 -18.51 8.03
C LEU A 26 27.76 -17.35 7.20
N LEU A 27 28.28 -17.67 6.03
CA LEU A 27 28.90 -16.71 5.12
C LEU A 27 27.96 -16.45 3.95
N ILE A 28 27.67 -15.18 3.69
CA ILE A 28 26.86 -14.75 2.54
C ILE A 28 27.75 -13.94 1.61
N THR A 29 28.01 -14.48 0.42
CA THR A 29 28.90 -13.90 -0.59
C THR A 29 28.18 -13.75 -1.93
N LEU A 30 28.92 -13.31 -2.94
CA LEU A 30 28.55 -13.36 -4.35
C LEU A 30 29.14 -14.63 -4.97
N LYS A 31 28.40 -15.25 -5.89
CA LYS A 31 28.94 -16.29 -6.77
C LYS A 31 30.14 -15.77 -7.54
N LYS A 32 31.09 -16.67 -7.84
CA LYS A 32 32.34 -16.39 -8.57
C LYS A 32 32.16 -15.57 -9.86
N ALA A 33 31.03 -15.76 -10.56
CA ALA A 33 30.66 -15.01 -11.77
C ALA A 33 30.32 -13.51 -11.52
N TYR A 34 30.01 -13.12 -10.28
CA TYR A 34 29.56 -11.78 -9.89
C TYR A 34 30.54 -11.06 -8.93
N GLN A 35 31.47 -11.77 -8.29
CA GLN A 35 32.46 -11.19 -7.37
C GLN A 35 33.30 -10.07 -8.00
N SER A 36 33.69 -10.22 -9.27
CA SER A 36 34.50 -9.24 -10.02
C SER A 36 33.71 -7.99 -10.46
N MET A 37 32.40 -7.95 -10.26
CA MET A 37 31.52 -6.89 -10.76
C MET A 37 31.25 -5.84 -9.67
N PRO A 38 31.77 -4.60 -9.79
CA PRO A 38 31.74 -3.63 -8.68
C PRO A 38 30.34 -3.24 -8.20
N GLN A 39 29.31 -3.33 -9.06
CA GLN A 39 27.92 -3.07 -8.67
C GLN A 39 27.39 -4.11 -7.68
N TYR A 40 27.80 -5.38 -7.79
CA TYR A 40 27.35 -6.44 -6.88
C TYR A 40 28.17 -6.45 -5.58
N SER A 41 29.46 -6.09 -5.62
CA SER A 41 30.24 -5.85 -4.38
C SER A 41 29.68 -4.64 -3.60
N ARG A 42 29.41 -3.50 -4.27
CA ARG A 42 28.76 -2.34 -3.63
C ARG A 42 27.37 -2.69 -3.07
N TYR A 43 26.63 -3.54 -3.78
CA TYR A 43 25.35 -4.05 -3.31
C TYR A 43 25.49 -4.80 -1.98
N LEU A 44 26.32 -5.85 -1.91
CA LEU A 44 26.48 -6.68 -0.71
C LEU A 44 26.92 -5.83 0.50
N LYS A 45 27.82 -4.86 0.27
CA LYS A 45 28.27 -3.90 1.29
C LYS A 45 27.12 -3.04 1.83
N ARG A 46 26.23 -2.56 0.96
CA ARG A 46 25.07 -1.76 1.37
C ARG A 46 24.07 -2.56 2.19
N GLU A 47 23.80 -3.82 1.85
CA GLU A 47 22.85 -4.62 2.63
C GLU A 47 23.40 -4.93 4.03
N TYR A 48 24.70 -5.25 4.16
CA TYR A 48 25.36 -5.36 5.46
C TYR A 48 25.18 -4.08 6.28
N GLU A 49 25.49 -2.92 5.69
CA GLU A 49 25.34 -1.62 6.36
C GLU A 49 23.89 -1.34 6.80
N SER A 50 22.88 -1.88 6.11
CA SER A 50 21.47 -1.76 6.50
C SER A 50 21.00 -2.72 7.61
N VAL A 51 21.70 -3.84 7.87
CA VAL A 51 21.25 -4.87 8.84
C VAL A 51 22.19 -5.10 10.02
N LYS A 52 23.45 -4.63 9.96
CA LYS A 52 24.50 -4.84 10.99
C LYS A 52 24.12 -4.40 12.42
N ASN A 53 23.15 -3.50 12.56
CA ASN A 53 22.70 -2.98 13.85
C ASN A 53 21.51 -3.78 14.43
N LEU A 54 20.86 -4.66 13.66
CA LEU A 54 19.71 -5.45 14.11
C LEU A 54 20.18 -6.52 15.11
N GLN A 55 19.63 -6.47 16.32
CA GLN A 55 19.94 -7.38 17.41
C GLN A 55 18.64 -7.81 18.11
N HIS A 56 18.17 -9.00 17.76
CA HIS A 56 16.94 -9.60 18.29
C HIS A 56 17.10 -11.12 18.35
N GLU A 57 16.50 -11.80 19.34
CA GLU A 57 16.72 -13.24 19.52
C GLU A 57 16.30 -14.07 18.31
N ASN A 58 15.28 -13.62 17.58
CA ASN A 58 14.79 -14.25 16.35
C ASN A 58 15.35 -13.67 15.04
N ILE A 59 16.39 -12.84 15.07
CA ILE A 59 17.12 -12.38 13.87
C ILE A 59 18.49 -13.06 13.83
N LEU A 60 18.94 -13.43 12.63
CA LEU A 60 20.28 -13.97 12.39
C LEU A 60 21.29 -12.81 12.25
N ARG A 61 22.03 -12.51 13.32
CA ARG A 61 22.89 -11.32 13.41
C ARG A 61 24.02 -11.29 12.38
N ALA A 62 24.12 -10.20 11.63
CA ALA A 62 25.27 -9.91 10.76
C ALA A 62 26.42 -9.28 11.56
N GLU A 63 27.45 -10.08 11.87
CA GLU A 63 28.55 -9.67 12.76
C GLU A 63 29.59 -8.76 12.11
N SER A 64 29.95 -9.03 10.85
CA SER A 64 31.00 -8.28 10.16
C SER A 64 31.00 -8.51 8.65
N LEU A 65 31.49 -7.53 7.90
CA LEU A 65 31.86 -7.69 6.49
C LEU A 65 33.37 -7.91 6.37
N LYS A 66 33.82 -8.97 5.69
CA LYS A 66 35.24 -9.34 5.56
C LYS A 66 35.55 -9.94 4.20
N GLU A 67 36.81 -9.80 3.76
CA GLU A 67 37.34 -10.68 2.72
C GLU A 67 37.66 -12.05 3.35
N VAL A 68 37.24 -13.13 2.68
CA VAL A 68 37.51 -14.52 3.09
C VAL A 68 38.21 -15.23 1.93
N GLU A 69 39.28 -15.98 2.23
CA GLU A 69 40.02 -16.71 1.20
C GLU A 69 39.10 -17.69 0.44
N GLY A 70 39.24 -17.74 -0.89
CA GLY A 70 38.36 -18.51 -1.78
C GLY A 70 37.00 -17.88 -2.08
N TYR A 71 36.44 -17.06 -1.18
CA TYR A 71 35.07 -16.54 -1.28
C TYR A 71 34.94 -15.02 -1.48
N GLY A 72 36.02 -14.25 -1.30
CA GLY A 72 36.02 -12.79 -1.46
C GLY A 72 35.21 -12.08 -0.37
N THR A 73 34.59 -10.93 -0.72
CA THR A 73 33.79 -10.14 0.22
C THR A 73 32.58 -10.95 0.71
N CYS A 74 32.60 -11.37 1.96
CA CYS A 74 31.52 -12.07 2.64
C CYS A 74 30.91 -11.18 3.73
N ILE A 75 29.59 -11.28 3.90
CA ILE A 75 28.95 -10.97 5.17
C ILE A 75 29.11 -12.21 6.06
N VAL A 76 29.74 -12.03 7.21
CA VAL A 76 29.85 -13.04 8.27
C VAL A 76 28.68 -12.84 9.22
N THR A 77 27.81 -13.83 9.33
CA THR A 77 26.68 -13.86 10.26
C THR A 77 26.89 -14.96 11.30
N GLU A 78 26.21 -14.85 12.45
CA GLU A 78 26.16 -15.95 13.42
C GLU A 78 25.52 -17.20 12.81
N TRP A 79 25.86 -18.38 13.34
CA TRP A 79 25.24 -19.65 12.94
C TRP A 79 25.17 -20.60 14.14
N GLN A 80 24.06 -21.32 14.23
CA GLN A 80 23.92 -22.52 15.04
C GLN A 80 23.21 -23.57 14.18
N ASP A 81 23.31 -24.85 14.55
CA ASP A 81 22.77 -25.93 13.71
C ASP A 81 21.25 -25.76 13.49
N ALA A 82 20.85 -25.66 12.22
CA ALA A 82 19.53 -25.22 11.81
C ALA A 82 19.20 -25.66 10.38
N ARG A 83 17.90 -25.86 10.12
CA ARG A 83 17.31 -26.12 8.80
C ARG A 83 16.44 -24.95 8.37
N THR A 84 16.22 -24.75 7.07
CA THR A 84 15.26 -23.73 6.61
C THR A 84 13.84 -24.13 6.99
N LEU A 85 12.95 -23.14 7.08
CA LEU A 85 11.52 -23.40 7.26
C LEU A 85 10.92 -24.17 6.06
N ALA A 86 11.51 -24.03 4.87
CA ALA A 86 11.16 -24.83 3.70
C ALA A 86 11.48 -26.32 3.89
N GLU A 87 12.59 -26.66 4.55
CA GLU A 87 12.95 -28.04 4.91
C GLU A 87 12.07 -28.56 6.07
N TYR A 88 11.94 -27.77 7.14
CA TYR A 88 11.08 -28.03 8.31
C TYR A 88 9.63 -28.36 7.93
N LEU A 89 9.07 -27.73 6.89
CA LEU A 89 7.70 -27.99 6.44
C LEU A 89 7.49 -29.35 5.74
N ASN A 90 8.55 -30.10 5.45
CA ASN A 90 8.45 -31.50 5.00
C ASN A 90 8.40 -32.50 6.16
N GLU A 91 8.57 -32.03 7.41
CA GLU A 91 8.55 -32.83 8.63
C GLU A 91 7.18 -32.77 9.34
N GLY A 92 6.90 -33.77 10.18
CA GLY A 92 5.64 -33.88 10.92
C GLY A 92 5.61 -33.05 12.21
N HIS A 93 5.22 -31.78 12.11
CA HIS A 93 5.12 -30.85 13.26
C HIS A 93 3.69 -30.63 13.77
N THR A 94 3.57 -30.50 15.10
CA THR A 94 2.33 -30.15 15.81
C THR A 94 1.91 -28.70 15.54
N GLU A 95 0.65 -28.35 15.80
CA GLU A 95 0.21 -26.96 15.66
C GLU A 95 0.95 -26.01 16.63
N ASP A 96 1.23 -26.45 17.86
CA ASP A 96 1.90 -25.61 18.86
C ASP A 96 3.36 -25.29 18.49
N GLU A 97 4.07 -26.21 17.85
CA GLU A 97 5.38 -25.95 17.24
C GLU A 97 5.26 -24.90 16.12
N LYS A 98 4.35 -25.11 15.18
CA LYS A 98 4.12 -24.19 14.05
C LYS A 98 3.71 -22.78 14.52
N LYS A 99 2.91 -22.67 15.58
CA LYS A 99 2.53 -21.38 16.20
C LYS A 99 3.72 -20.68 16.87
N ARG A 100 4.67 -21.41 17.48
CA ARG A 100 5.93 -20.81 17.98
C ARG A 100 6.76 -20.22 16.84
N ILE A 101 6.83 -20.88 15.68
CA ILE A 101 7.52 -20.35 14.50
C ILE A 101 6.88 -19.04 14.02
N ILE A 102 5.55 -18.99 13.85
CA ILE A 102 4.86 -17.75 13.44
C ILE A 102 5.12 -16.61 14.45
N LYS A 103 5.06 -16.89 15.77
CA LYS A 103 5.36 -15.91 16.82
C LYS A 103 6.79 -15.39 16.76
N GLY A 104 7.80 -16.25 16.60
CA GLY A 104 9.20 -15.83 16.51
C GLY A 104 9.49 -14.98 15.27
N VAL A 105 8.87 -15.31 14.13
CA VAL A 105 8.96 -14.49 12.91
C VAL A 105 8.26 -13.14 13.11
N ALA A 106 7.07 -13.12 13.71
CA ALA A 106 6.36 -11.88 14.02
C ALA A 106 7.13 -10.99 15.01
N SER A 107 7.70 -11.56 16.06
CA SER A 107 8.52 -10.82 17.04
C SER A 107 9.75 -10.17 16.40
N ALA A 108 10.46 -10.88 15.53
CA ALA A 108 11.55 -10.29 14.72
C ALA A 108 11.06 -9.13 13.83
N LEU A 109 9.89 -9.27 13.20
CA LEU A 109 9.32 -8.24 12.33
C LEU A 109 8.86 -7.00 13.10
N GLN A 110 8.22 -7.19 14.26
CA GLN A 110 7.84 -6.09 15.15
C GLN A 110 9.08 -5.27 15.54
N TYR A 111 10.14 -5.93 16.03
CA TYR A 111 11.41 -5.28 16.35
C TYR A 111 12.00 -4.50 15.16
N MET A 112 11.97 -5.08 13.95
CA MET A 112 12.42 -4.36 12.75
C MET A 112 11.57 -3.13 12.44
N HIS A 113 10.24 -3.25 12.51
CA HIS A 113 9.29 -2.16 12.23
C HIS A 113 9.42 -1.02 13.24
N GLU A 114 9.60 -1.32 14.52
CA GLU A 114 9.89 -0.35 15.59
C GLU A 114 11.22 0.40 15.38
N ASN A 115 12.21 -0.26 14.76
CA ASN A 115 13.47 0.36 14.35
C ASN A 115 13.41 1.03 12.96
N GLY A 116 12.23 1.10 12.31
CA GLY A 116 12.02 1.76 11.02
C GLY A 116 12.42 0.92 9.79
N PHE A 117 12.69 -0.37 9.94
CA PHE A 117 13.06 -1.28 8.86
C PHE A 117 11.90 -2.21 8.49
N VAL A 118 11.54 -2.27 7.21
CA VAL A 118 10.62 -3.29 6.66
C VAL A 118 11.46 -4.43 6.10
N HIS A 119 11.08 -5.69 6.37
CA HIS A 119 11.86 -6.84 5.92
C HIS A 119 11.65 -7.13 4.42
N GLY A 120 10.43 -7.02 3.90
CA GLY A 120 10.10 -7.05 2.46
C GLY A 120 10.35 -8.37 1.70
N ALA A 121 11.04 -9.33 2.33
CA ALA A 121 11.44 -10.61 1.73
C ALA A 121 11.20 -11.82 2.65
N VAL A 122 10.24 -11.74 3.59
CA VAL A 122 9.88 -12.85 4.47
C VAL A 122 9.37 -14.04 3.63
N ASN A 123 10.01 -15.20 3.76
CA ASN A 123 9.61 -16.44 3.08
C ASN A 123 10.29 -17.65 3.75
N THR A 124 9.87 -18.87 3.39
CA THR A 124 10.33 -20.13 3.99
C THR A 124 11.82 -20.44 3.81
N HIS A 125 12.52 -19.82 2.86
CA HIS A 125 13.97 -19.98 2.66
C HIS A 125 14.81 -18.95 3.43
N ASN A 126 14.20 -17.85 3.88
CA ASN A 126 14.85 -16.81 4.70
C ASN A 126 14.57 -16.98 6.20
N ILE A 127 13.83 -18.01 6.59
CA ILE A 127 13.58 -18.36 8.00
C ILE A 127 14.31 -19.67 8.26
N TYR A 128 15.18 -19.67 9.28
CA TYR A 128 15.82 -20.87 9.79
C TYR A 128 15.18 -21.29 11.11
N VAL A 129 15.14 -22.60 11.35
CA VAL A 129 14.60 -23.23 12.55
C VAL A 129 15.68 -24.16 13.11
N THR A 130 16.10 -23.91 14.35
CA THR A 130 17.29 -24.53 14.93
C THR A 130 17.01 -25.99 15.33
N THR A 131 17.95 -26.90 15.04
CA THR A 131 17.75 -28.36 15.26
C THR A 131 17.60 -28.73 16.73
N LYS A 132 18.01 -27.82 17.63
CA LYS A 132 17.80 -27.89 19.08
C LYS A 132 16.86 -26.76 19.51
N GLY A 133 15.63 -27.11 19.86
CA GLY A 133 14.64 -26.19 20.46
C GLY A 133 13.69 -25.52 19.46
N ASP A 134 13.92 -25.68 18.16
CA ASP A 134 13.14 -25.05 17.07
C ASP A 134 13.02 -23.53 17.24
N GLU A 135 14.12 -22.88 17.64
CA GLU A 135 14.22 -21.42 17.72
C GLU A 135 14.21 -20.82 16.30
N VAL A 136 13.47 -19.72 16.11
CA VAL A 136 13.44 -18.99 14.84
C VAL A 136 14.70 -18.14 14.70
N LYS A 137 15.32 -18.13 13.51
CA LYS A 137 16.34 -17.16 13.09
C LYS A 137 16.00 -16.62 11.70
N LEU A 138 15.58 -15.35 11.62
CA LEU A 138 15.21 -14.65 10.39
C LEU A 138 16.46 -14.05 9.70
N LEU A 139 16.66 -14.36 8.42
CA LEU A 139 17.73 -13.83 7.60
C LEU A 139 17.33 -12.52 6.92
N CYS A 140 17.82 -11.39 7.47
CA CYS A 140 17.53 -10.05 6.95
C CYS A 140 18.39 -9.62 5.75
N VAL A 141 19.42 -10.40 5.36
CA VAL A 141 20.25 -10.09 4.19
C VAL A 141 19.51 -10.51 2.92
N HIS A 142 19.16 -9.55 2.09
CA HIS A 142 18.52 -9.81 0.80
C HIS A 142 19.45 -10.54 -0.19
N LEU A 143 18.89 -11.52 -0.87
CA LEU A 143 19.53 -12.25 -1.96
C LEU A 143 19.03 -11.66 -3.29
N ARG A 144 19.92 -11.35 -4.24
CA ARG A 144 19.52 -10.65 -5.50
C ARG A 144 19.40 -11.56 -6.70
N TYR A 145 18.44 -11.22 -7.53
CA TYR A 145 18.23 -11.77 -8.85
C TYR A 145 18.62 -10.69 -9.87
N THR A 146 19.32 -11.06 -10.96
CA THR A 146 19.54 -10.19 -12.12
C THR A 146 18.38 -10.35 -13.11
N ASP A 147 18.28 -9.50 -14.12
CA ASP A 147 17.21 -9.57 -15.13
C ASP A 147 17.17 -10.92 -15.88
N ASN A 148 18.30 -11.64 -15.93
CA ASN A 148 18.43 -12.97 -16.53
C ASN A 148 18.11 -14.13 -15.56
N LEU A 149 17.95 -13.86 -14.26
CA LEU A 149 17.71 -14.86 -13.21
C LEU A 149 16.27 -14.73 -12.70
N LYS A 150 15.46 -15.78 -12.86
CA LYS A 150 14.09 -15.81 -12.34
C LYS A 150 14.10 -16.13 -10.85
N ARG A 151 13.51 -15.25 -10.03
CA ARG A 151 13.20 -15.53 -8.62
C ARG A 151 12.23 -16.73 -8.53
N PRO A 152 12.42 -17.69 -7.61
CA PRO A 152 11.55 -18.86 -7.46
C PRO A 152 10.07 -18.50 -7.27
N ALA A 153 9.16 -19.30 -7.84
CA ALA A 153 7.72 -19.13 -7.65
C ALA A 153 7.34 -19.19 -6.16
N ASP A 154 8.00 -20.08 -5.40
CA ASP A 154 7.82 -20.25 -3.97
C ASP A 154 8.33 -19.09 -3.11
N GLU A 155 9.16 -18.19 -3.65
CA GLU A 155 9.41 -16.89 -3.01
C GLU A 155 8.38 -15.85 -3.47
N LEU A 156 8.02 -15.84 -4.75
CA LEU A 156 7.11 -14.86 -5.35
C LEU A 156 5.69 -14.90 -4.75
N LYS A 157 5.26 -16.03 -4.17
CA LYS A 157 3.97 -16.15 -3.47
C LYS A 157 3.89 -15.33 -2.17
N PHE A 158 5.00 -15.14 -1.44
CA PHE A 158 5.04 -14.36 -0.19
C PHE A 158 5.05 -12.84 -0.41
N ILE A 159 5.39 -12.37 -1.60
CA ILE A 159 5.54 -10.94 -1.90
C ILE A 159 4.16 -10.28 -2.06
N ALA A 160 3.90 -9.22 -1.29
CA ALA A 160 2.65 -8.46 -1.35
C ALA A 160 2.36 -7.84 -2.74
N PRO A 161 1.08 -7.65 -3.13
CA PRO A 161 0.71 -7.05 -4.41
C PRO A 161 1.34 -5.68 -4.68
N GLU A 162 1.33 -4.77 -3.71
CA GLU A 162 1.88 -3.42 -3.85
C GLU A 162 3.41 -3.42 -4.06
N THR A 163 4.11 -4.39 -3.48
CA THR A 163 5.55 -4.62 -3.69
C THR A 163 5.86 -5.08 -5.12
N LYS A 164 4.91 -5.76 -5.79
CA LYS A 164 5.02 -6.15 -7.21
C LYS A 164 4.71 -5.00 -8.16
N ASP A 165 3.75 -4.15 -7.82
CA ASP A 165 3.37 -3.00 -8.65
C ASP A 165 4.31 -1.79 -8.50
N GLY A 166 4.97 -1.63 -7.34
CA GLY A 166 5.94 -0.56 -7.09
C GLY A 166 5.32 0.85 -7.11
N THR A 167 4.01 0.95 -6.92
CA THR A 167 3.22 2.20 -6.99
C THR A 167 3.14 2.95 -5.66
N VAL A 168 3.41 2.29 -4.54
CA VAL A 168 3.31 2.86 -3.18
C VAL A 168 4.55 2.45 -2.38
N ALA A 169 4.96 3.27 -1.40
CA ALA A 169 6.01 2.91 -0.46
C ALA A 169 5.64 1.63 0.32
N ILE A 170 6.58 0.70 0.42
CA ILE A 170 6.42 -0.54 1.19
C ILE A 170 6.46 -0.18 2.69
N ASP A 171 5.55 -0.76 3.47
CA ASP A 171 5.45 -0.60 4.94
C ASP A 171 5.32 -1.98 5.61
N ALA A 172 5.14 -1.98 6.93
CA ALA A 172 4.89 -3.16 7.75
C ALA A 172 3.87 -4.16 7.15
N ARG A 173 2.86 -3.67 6.42
CA ARG A 173 1.74 -4.49 5.92
C ARG A 173 2.13 -5.38 4.76
N ALA A 174 3.29 -5.16 4.14
CA ALA A 174 3.88 -6.10 3.19
C ALA A 174 4.43 -7.35 3.90
N ASP A 175 5.03 -7.19 5.09
CA ASP A 175 5.49 -8.32 5.91
C ASP A 175 4.32 -9.05 6.57
N ILE A 176 3.27 -8.33 6.97
CA ILE A 176 2.01 -8.92 7.46
C ILE A 176 1.34 -9.77 6.36
N PHE A 177 1.42 -9.38 5.10
CA PHE A 177 0.99 -10.23 3.98
C PHE A 177 1.82 -11.51 3.91
N SER A 178 3.14 -11.43 4.05
CA SER A 178 4.01 -12.61 4.07
C SER A 178 3.73 -13.53 5.28
N LEU A 179 3.43 -12.98 6.47
CA LEU A 179 2.95 -13.75 7.64
C LEU A 179 1.65 -14.50 7.33
N GLY A 180 0.70 -13.85 6.63
CA GLY A 180 -0.53 -14.50 6.18
C GLY A 180 -0.32 -15.63 5.17
N VAL A 181 0.71 -15.54 4.32
CA VAL A 181 1.11 -16.65 3.45
C VAL A 181 1.79 -17.76 4.25
N LEU A 182 2.66 -17.42 5.22
CA LEU A 182 3.25 -18.41 6.13
C LEU A 182 2.20 -19.23 6.86
N ILE A 183 1.16 -18.62 7.45
CA ILE A 183 0.08 -19.35 8.14
C ILE A 183 -0.58 -20.42 7.24
N LYS A 184 -0.74 -20.11 5.94
CA LYS A 184 -1.31 -21.06 4.96
C LYS A 184 -0.34 -22.19 4.64
N GLU A 185 0.93 -21.88 4.40
CA GLU A 185 1.98 -22.86 4.11
C GLU A 185 2.22 -23.79 5.31
N MET A 186 2.23 -23.26 6.53
CA MET A 186 2.31 -24.05 7.76
C MET A 186 1.06 -24.92 8.01
N SER A 187 -0.06 -24.64 7.33
CA SER A 187 -1.33 -25.36 7.48
C SER A 187 -1.81 -25.41 8.93
N LEU A 188 -1.98 -24.24 9.55
CA LEU A 188 -2.61 -24.11 10.88
C LEU A 188 -4.13 -24.40 10.83
N GLY A 189 -4.72 -24.65 12.00
CA GLY A 189 -6.14 -24.98 12.19
C GLY A 189 -7.14 -23.95 11.67
N THR A 190 -8.41 -24.36 11.62
CA THR A 190 -9.48 -23.58 10.96
C THR A 190 -9.77 -22.23 11.62
N GLU A 191 -9.35 -22.03 12.87
CA GLU A 191 -9.37 -20.76 13.59
C GLU A 191 -8.37 -19.73 13.00
N TYR A 192 -7.23 -20.17 12.48
CA TYR A 192 -6.20 -19.31 11.88
C TYR A 192 -6.49 -18.92 10.43
N GLN A 193 -7.43 -19.60 9.77
CA GLN A 193 -7.78 -19.35 8.37
C GLN A 193 -8.26 -17.90 8.13
N GLN A 194 -9.03 -17.32 9.05
CA GLN A 194 -9.52 -15.95 8.88
C GLN A 194 -8.39 -14.93 9.01
N ILE A 195 -7.51 -15.07 10.03
CA ILE A 195 -6.32 -14.23 10.20
C ILE A 195 -5.42 -14.29 8.95
N ALA A 196 -5.25 -15.49 8.37
CA ALA A 196 -4.52 -15.65 7.12
C ALA A 196 -5.20 -14.98 5.91
N VAL A 197 -6.53 -14.90 5.88
CA VAL A 197 -7.28 -14.12 4.90
C VAL A 197 -7.06 -12.62 5.14
N THR A 198 -7.29 -12.12 6.36
CA THR A 198 -7.07 -10.71 6.76
C THR A 198 -5.68 -10.24 6.36
N CYS A 199 -4.63 -10.98 6.75
CA CYS A 199 -3.25 -10.71 6.34
C CYS A 199 -3.05 -10.67 4.82
N THR A 200 -3.71 -11.53 4.04
CA THR A 200 -3.47 -11.67 2.59
C THR A 200 -4.44 -10.89 1.71
N HIS A 201 -5.20 -9.96 2.27
CA HIS A 201 -6.05 -9.07 1.48
C HIS A 201 -5.26 -8.30 0.39
N PHE A 202 -5.90 -8.11 -0.76
CA PHE A 202 -5.30 -7.36 -1.87
C PHE A 202 -5.11 -5.88 -1.49
N GLY A 203 -6.15 -5.25 -0.91
CA GLY A 203 -6.02 -3.90 -0.38
C GLY A 203 -5.18 -3.90 0.89
N ARG A 204 -4.07 -3.16 0.91
CA ARG A 204 -3.20 -3.04 2.11
C ARG A 204 -3.89 -2.38 3.32
N ASN A 205 -5.06 -1.76 3.12
CA ASN A 205 -5.89 -1.16 4.16
C ASN A 205 -6.95 -2.13 4.72
N GLU A 206 -7.04 -3.35 4.17
CA GLU A 206 -7.91 -4.44 4.62
C GLU A 206 -7.14 -5.49 5.44
N ARG A 207 -5.86 -5.24 5.71
CA ARG A 207 -4.95 -6.05 6.54
C ARG A 207 -4.75 -5.37 7.89
N TYR A 208 -4.30 -6.13 8.89
CA TYR A 208 -3.78 -5.58 10.16
C TYR A 208 -2.76 -4.45 9.88
N THR A 209 -2.82 -3.40 10.68
CA THR A 209 -2.04 -2.17 10.49
C THR A 209 -0.63 -2.29 11.05
N SER A 210 -0.44 -3.08 12.10
CA SER A 210 0.83 -3.38 12.77
C SER A 210 0.98 -4.89 13.03
N VAL A 211 2.19 -5.32 13.40
CA VAL A 211 2.46 -6.71 13.81
C VAL A 211 1.89 -7.01 15.21
N GLU A 212 1.75 -5.99 16.06
CA GLU A 212 1.08 -6.07 17.36
C GLU A 212 -0.41 -6.42 17.21
N GLU A 213 -1.13 -5.72 16.33
CA GLU A 213 -2.56 -6.00 16.01
C GLU A 213 -2.74 -7.41 15.42
N PHE A 214 -1.79 -7.86 14.59
CA PHE A 214 -1.73 -9.23 14.10
C PHE A 214 -1.51 -10.25 15.23
N LEU A 215 -0.62 -9.98 16.19
CA LEU A 215 -0.31 -10.86 17.31
C LEU A 215 -1.49 -10.99 18.28
N GLU A 216 -2.20 -9.90 18.59
CA GLU A 216 -3.44 -9.95 19.38
C GLU A 216 -4.48 -10.85 18.71
N ALA A 217 -4.71 -10.68 17.40
CA ALA A 217 -5.62 -11.53 16.64
C ALA A 217 -5.15 -12.99 16.58
N PHE A 218 -3.84 -13.24 16.48
CA PHE A 218 -3.24 -14.58 16.41
C PHE A 218 -3.32 -15.34 17.74
N ASP A 219 -3.26 -14.65 18.87
CA ASP A 219 -3.41 -15.26 20.20
C ASP A 219 -4.87 -15.45 20.62
N HIS A 220 -5.80 -14.72 20.00
CA HIS A 220 -7.23 -14.78 20.29
C HIS A 220 -8.11 -15.17 19.08
N PRO A 221 -7.75 -16.21 18.27
CA PRO A 221 -8.33 -16.45 16.95
C PRO A 221 -9.82 -16.86 17.01
N ARG A 222 -10.26 -17.38 18.17
CA ARG A 222 -11.68 -17.71 18.43
C ARG A 222 -12.55 -16.46 18.61
N ILE A 223 -12.00 -15.37 19.16
CA ILE A 223 -12.70 -14.09 19.32
C ILE A 223 -12.83 -13.41 17.96
N THR A 224 -11.74 -13.33 17.18
CA THR A 224 -11.74 -12.80 15.81
C THR A 224 -12.82 -13.48 14.94
N LYS A 225 -12.91 -14.81 15.00
CA LYS A 225 -13.90 -15.65 14.30
C LYS A 225 -15.35 -15.51 14.82
N GLN A 226 -15.57 -14.91 15.99
CA GLN A 226 -16.90 -14.58 16.52
C GLN A 226 -17.29 -13.13 16.21
N ASN A 227 -16.38 -12.17 16.41
CA ASN A 227 -16.59 -10.76 16.11
C ASN A 227 -16.95 -10.58 14.62
N GLU A 228 -16.23 -11.24 13.70
CA GLU A 228 -16.60 -11.19 12.28
C GLU A 228 -17.97 -11.79 11.98
N LYS A 229 -18.40 -12.85 12.67
CA LYS A 229 -19.77 -13.39 12.49
C LYS A 229 -20.83 -12.37 12.91
N ALA A 230 -20.59 -11.62 13.97
CA ALA A 230 -21.46 -10.51 14.38
C ALA A 230 -21.42 -9.36 13.36
N HIS A 231 -20.25 -8.97 12.87
CA HIS A 231 -20.11 -7.93 11.84
C HIS A 231 -20.74 -8.33 10.50
N HIS A 232 -20.62 -9.57 10.04
CA HIS A 232 -21.27 -10.05 8.82
C HIS A 232 -22.80 -10.11 8.97
N ALA A 233 -23.32 -10.58 10.10
CA ALA A 233 -24.76 -10.56 10.39
C ALA A 233 -25.31 -9.12 10.40
N MET A 234 -24.60 -8.20 11.06
CA MET A 234 -24.99 -6.78 11.13
C MET A 234 -24.82 -6.04 9.79
N GLY A 235 -23.84 -6.44 8.97
CA GLY A 235 -23.65 -5.96 7.60
C GLY A 235 -24.73 -6.42 6.62
N SER A 236 -25.20 -7.68 6.76
CA SER A 236 -26.33 -8.21 5.98
C SER A 236 -27.59 -7.38 6.19
N ASN A 237 -27.89 -6.98 7.44
CA ASN A 237 -29.03 -6.12 7.76
C ASN A 237 -28.93 -4.73 7.11
N LYS A 238 -27.73 -4.13 7.01
CA LYS A 238 -27.55 -2.85 6.28
C LYS A 238 -27.79 -3.00 4.78
N GLN A 239 -27.31 -4.08 4.16
CA GLN A 239 -27.57 -4.36 2.74
C GLN A 239 -29.06 -4.60 2.46
N MET A 240 -29.75 -5.36 3.32
CA MET A 240 -31.21 -5.53 3.26
C MET A 240 -31.96 -4.19 3.39
N ALA A 241 -31.56 -3.32 4.32
CA ALA A 241 -32.19 -2.01 4.48
C ALA A 241 -32.03 -1.12 3.24
N ILE A 242 -30.85 -1.14 2.59
CA ILE A 242 -30.61 -0.42 1.32
C ILE A 242 -31.50 -0.97 0.20
N ILE A 243 -31.59 -2.31 0.06
CA ILE A 243 -32.45 -2.95 -0.95
C ILE A 243 -33.93 -2.58 -0.74
N VAL A 244 -34.43 -2.60 0.49
CA VAL A 244 -35.81 -2.20 0.82
C VAL A 244 -36.05 -0.72 0.52
N ALA A 245 -35.10 0.17 0.83
CA ALA A 245 -35.20 1.60 0.52
C ALA A 245 -35.24 1.85 -1.00
N VAL A 246 -34.38 1.18 -1.78
CA VAL A 246 -34.36 1.29 -3.25
C VAL A 246 -35.69 0.80 -3.86
N ILE A 247 -36.24 -0.31 -3.38
CA ILE A 247 -37.55 -0.81 -3.81
C ILE A 247 -38.66 0.20 -3.48
N GLY A 248 -38.64 0.80 -2.28
CA GLY A 248 -39.60 1.84 -1.88
C GLY A 248 -39.58 3.06 -2.80
N VAL A 249 -38.38 3.57 -3.15
CA VAL A 249 -38.22 4.67 -4.10
C VAL A 249 -38.73 4.28 -5.49
N LEU A 250 -38.44 3.07 -5.96
CA LEU A 250 -38.94 2.56 -7.24
C LEU A 250 -40.47 2.52 -7.31
N VAL A 251 -41.14 2.05 -6.25
CA VAL A 251 -42.61 2.07 -6.15
C VAL A 251 -43.14 3.51 -6.20
N ILE A 252 -42.55 4.44 -5.46
CA ILE A 252 -42.96 5.86 -5.46
C ILE A 252 -42.81 6.49 -6.86
N VAL A 253 -41.69 6.23 -7.55
CA VAL A 253 -41.45 6.73 -8.92
C VAL A 253 -42.47 6.14 -9.91
N THR A 254 -42.74 4.82 -9.85
CA THR A 254 -43.76 4.22 -10.75
C THR A 254 -45.17 4.75 -10.48
N ALA A 255 -45.54 4.97 -9.22
CA ALA A 255 -46.82 5.59 -8.87
C ALA A 255 -46.94 7.03 -9.38
N ALA A 256 -45.87 7.83 -9.28
CA ALA A 256 -45.83 9.20 -9.80
C ALA A 256 -45.97 9.25 -11.33
N LEU A 257 -45.30 8.34 -12.06
CA LEU A 257 -45.39 8.25 -13.53
C LEU A 257 -46.78 7.80 -14.01
N LEU A 258 -47.42 6.87 -13.29
CA LEU A 258 -48.81 6.49 -13.58
C LEU A 258 -49.78 7.65 -13.29
N TYR A 259 -49.54 8.43 -12.24
CA TYR A 259 -50.34 9.61 -11.92
C TYR A 259 -50.19 10.72 -12.98
N SER A 260 -48.96 10.99 -13.47
CA SER A 260 -48.75 12.02 -14.50
C SER A 260 -49.39 11.63 -15.83
N GLN A 261 -49.27 10.37 -16.29
CA GLN A 261 -49.94 9.90 -17.51
C GLN A 261 -51.46 10.06 -17.45
N ASN A 262 -52.06 9.91 -16.26
CA ASN A 262 -53.50 10.09 -16.06
C ASN A 262 -53.91 11.58 -15.94
N SER A 263 -52.95 12.50 -15.79
CA SER A 263 -53.20 13.95 -15.68
C SER A 263 -53.25 14.65 -17.05
N ASP A 264 -52.55 14.14 -18.06
CA ASP A 264 -52.48 14.79 -19.39
C ASP A 264 -53.76 14.62 -20.21
N SER A 265 -54.69 13.76 -19.79
CA SER A 265 -55.97 13.51 -20.49
C SER A 265 -57.06 14.58 -20.25
N ASN A 266 -56.79 15.63 -19.46
CA ASN A 266 -57.80 16.61 -19.04
C ASN A 266 -57.33 18.08 -19.17
N LYS A 267 -56.99 18.55 -20.39
CA LYS A 267 -56.81 20.00 -20.65
C LYS A 267 -56.84 20.46 -22.13
N GLU A 268 -58.01 20.38 -22.75
CA GLU A 268 -58.38 21.26 -23.88
C GLU A 268 -59.72 21.93 -23.60
N THR A 269 -59.82 23.26 -23.81
CA THR A 269 -61.00 24.02 -24.33
C THR A 269 -60.89 25.54 -24.06
N GLN A 270 -61.01 26.33 -25.14
CA GLN A 270 -61.38 27.77 -25.23
C GLN A 270 -60.39 28.89 -24.84
N ALA A 271 -60.68 30.09 -25.37
CA ALA A 271 -59.85 31.30 -25.50
C ALA A 271 -60.74 32.57 -25.70
N SER A 272 -60.11 33.74 -25.95
CA SER A 272 -60.67 35.06 -26.37
C SER A 272 -61.61 35.81 -25.38
N ASP A 273 -61.71 37.16 -25.32
CA ASP A 273 -60.96 38.29 -25.93
C ASP A 273 -61.25 39.65 -25.21
N THR A 274 -60.29 40.62 -25.26
CA THR A 274 -60.47 42.13 -25.32
C THR A 274 -61.13 42.85 -24.10
N GLU A 275 -60.91 44.12 -23.69
CA GLU A 275 -60.49 45.43 -24.31
C GLU A 275 -59.65 46.36 -23.35
N MET A 276 -59.42 47.66 -23.68
CA MET A 276 -58.52 48.63 -22.98
C MET A 276 -59.10 50.05 -22.73
N ALA A 277 -58.46 50.91 -21.87
CA ALA A 277 -58.08 52.33 -22.15
C ALA A 277 -57.54 53.17 -20.94
N ASP A 278 -56.78 54.25 -21.24
CA ASP A 278 -56.52 55.53 -20.50
C ASP A 278 -55.81 55.55 -19.09
N SER A 279 -55.11 56.60 -18.58
CA SER A 279 -54.33 57.79 -19.06
C SER A 279 -53.73 58.55 -17.81
N THR A 280 -52.85 59.59 -17.80
CA THR A 280 -51.66 60.05 -18.59
C THR A 280 -50.77 61.04 -17.77
N ASN A 281 -49.47 61.15 -18.10
CA ASN A 281 -48.48 62.27 -17.91
C ASN A 281 -48.38 63.15 -16.61
N SER A 282 -47.14 63.42 -16.14
CA SER A 282 -46.49 64.77 -16.24
C SER A 282 -45.09 64.95 -15.56
N ARG A 283 -44.06 65.27 -16.38
CA ARG A 283 -42.91 66.23 -16.24
C ARG A 283 -41.97 66.31 -14.99
N ASN A 284 -40.66 66.43 -15.33
CA ASN A 284 -39.59 67.30 -14.75
C ASN A 284 -39.13 67.11 -13.28
N ASP A 285 -37.90 67.47 -12.84
CA ASP A 285 -36.98 68.52 -13.32
C ASP A 285 -35.45 68.20 -13.15
N LEU A 286 -34.56 69.18 -13.41
CA LEU A 286 -33.09 69.04 -13.41
C LEU A 286 -32.39 69.32 -12.05
N SER A 287 -31.17 68.78 -11.85
CA SER A 287 -29.93 69.55 -11.54
C SER A 287 -28.70 68.63 -11.38
N ALA A 288 -27.50 69.20 -11.23
CA ALA A 288 -26.19 68.51 -11.31
C ALA A 288 -25.18 68.99 -10.25
N THR A 289 -23.90 68.63 -10.43
CA THR A 289 -22.68 68.86 -9.59
C THR A 289 -22.39 67.80 -8.52
N HIS A 290 -21.15 67.51 -8.09
CA HIS A 290 -19.74 67.50 -8.56
C HIS A 290 -18.87 67.41 -7.27
N THR A 291 -17.53 67.30 -7.40
CA THR A 291 -16.46 67.21 -6.35
C THR A 291 -16.05 65.75 -6.08
N GLU A 292 -14.89 65.22 -6.52
CA GLU A 292 -13.46 65.57 -6.27
C GLU A 292 -12.98 65.29 -4.82
N ALA A 293 -11.72 64.92 -4.49
CA ALA A 293 -10.60 64.31 -5.23
C ALA A 293 -9.46 63.92 -4.22
N ALA A 294 -8.30 63.46 -4.72
CA ALA A 294 -7.02 63.14 -4.03
C ALA A 294 -6.95 61.83 -3.19
N ASN A 295 -5.92 60.94 -3.20
CA ASN A 295 -4.51 60.88 -3.68
C ASN A 295 -3.41 61.04 -2.58
N THR A 296 -2.18 60.53 -2.84
CA THR A 296 -0.94 60.37 -2.00
C THR A 296 -0.70 58.97 -1.40
N ASP A 297 0.52 58.40 -1.31
CA ASP A 297 1.79 58.64 -2.05
C ASP A 297 2.74 57.38 -1.96
N VAL A 298 3.94 57.45 -2.53
CA VAL A 298 4.93 56.35 -2.76
C VAL A 298 6.04 56.29 -1.69
N THR A 299 6.59 55.09 -1.41
CA THR A 299 8.02 54.92 -1.05
C THR A 299 8.56 53.50 -1.33
N ASP A 300 9.88 53.33 -1.27
CA ASP A 300 10.68 52.20 -1.78
C ASP A 300 11.56 51.56 -0.67
N THR A 301 11.86 50.25 -0.73
CA THR A 301 13.24 49.67 -0.58
C THR A 301 13.33 48.12 -0.51
N SER A 302 14.18 47.58 -1.37
CA SER A 302 15.16 46.47 -1.17
C SER A 302 14.81 45.09 -0.55
N ASN A 303 15.06 44.04 -1.35
CA ASN A 303 15.80 42.79 -1.03
C ASN A 303 15.61 42.08 0.35
N GLN A 304 15.00 40.89 0.31
CA GLN A 304 15.63 39.66 0.84
C GLN A 304 15.08 38.39 0.16
N ARG A 305 15.82 37.28 0.27
CA ARG A 305 15.46 35.98 -0.33
C ARG A 305 14.59 35.17 0.64
N ASN A 306 13.57 34.48 0.14
CA ASN A 306 12.89 33.37 0.82
C ASN A 306 12.77 32.16 -0.13
N ASP A 307 12.92 30.96 0.42
CA ASP A 307 12.75 29.68 -0.28
C ASP A 307 11.27 29.24 -0.25
N ASP A 308 10.41 29.93 -1.00
CA ASP A 308 9.00 29.58 -1.06
C ASP A 308 8.74 28.41 -2.03
N LYS A 309 8.20 27.31 -1.48
CA LYS A 309 7.58 26.25 -2.28
C LYS A 309 6.31 26.79 -2.93
N GLU A 310 6.18 26.67 -4.25
CA GLU A 310 4.91 26.91 -4.94
C GLU A 310 3.85 25.86 -4.54
N THR A 311 3.17 26.07 -3.42
CA THR A 311 1.91 25.40 -3.12
C THR A 311 0.82 26.01 -4.00
N LEU A 312 0.58 25.36 -5.14
CA LEU A 312 -0.56 25.68 -6.02
C LEU A 312 -1.87 25.72 -5.20
N PRO A 313 -2.82 26.62 -5.51
CA PRO A 313 -4.00 26.81 -4.71
C PRO A 313 -4.87 25.56 -4.69
N ALA A 314 -5.20 25.08 -3.50
CA ALA A 314 -6.18 24.01 -3.32
C ALA A 314 -7.57 24.54 -3.71
N ASN A 315 -8.15 24.00 -4.78
CA ASN A 315 -9.57 24.15 -5.07
C ASN A 315 -10.36 23.60 -3.88
N GLN A 316 -11.02 24.47 -3.10
CA GLN A 316 -11.90 24.03 -2.03
C GLN A 316 -13.20 23.48 -2.61
N TYR A 317 -13.31 22.16 -2.61
CA TYR A 317 -14.53 21.47 -3.02
C TYR A 317 -15.56 21.54 -1.89
N ASN A 318 -16.78 21.96 -2.20
CA ASN A 318 -17.85 22.17 -1.23
C ASN A 318 -19.06 21.24 -1.49
N GLY A 319 -19.93 21.09 -0.49
CA GLY A 319 -21.11 20.23 -0.58
C GLY A 319 -20.75 18.76 -0.83
N ASP A 320 -21.50 18.08 -1.69
CA ASP A 320 -21.32 16.66 -1.99
C ASP A 320 -19.95 16.30 -2.61
N ASN A 321 -19.20 17.30 -3.07
CA ASN A 321 -17.84 17.12 -3.58
C ASN A 321 -16.74 17.33 -2.53
N ALA A 322 -17.06 17.63 -1.26
CA ALA A 322 -16.08 17.91 -0.21
C ALA A 322 -15.05 16.78 0.02
N TYR A 323 -15.40 15.52 -0.30
CA TYR A 323 -14.49 14.37 -0.26
C TYR A 323 -13.28 14.49 -1.21
N LEU A 324 -13.36 15.37 -2.23
CA LEU A 324 -12.24 15.66 -3.13
C LEU A 324 -11.14 16.48 -2.44
N ASN A 325 -11.42 17.17 -1.33
CA ASN A 325 -10.38 17.87 -0.56
C ASN A 325 -9.36 16.90 0.05
N ASP A 326 -9.78 15.68 0.41
CA ASP A 326 -8.88 14.65 0.94
C ASP A 326 -8.10 13.94 -0.17
N ILE A 327 -8.78 13.71 -1.32
CA ILE A 327 -8.26 12.86 -2.40
C ILE A 327 -7.39 13.65 -3.39
N VAL A 328 -7.80 14.85 -3.79
CA VAL A 328 -7.11 15.61 -4.84
C VAL A 328 -5.67 16.00 -4.45
N PRO A 329 -5.36 16.49 -3.24
CA PRO A 329 -3.97 16.81 -2.88
C PRO A 329 -3.04 15.58 -2.94
N GLN A 330 -3.50 14.43 -2.43
CA GLN A 330 -2.73 13.18 -2.49
C GLN A 330 -2.59 12.67 -3.94
N MET A 331 -3.66 12.77 -4.74
CA MET A 331 -3.67 12.44 -6.16
C MET A 331 -2.64 13.27 -6.94
N GLN A 332 -2.54 14.57 -6.67
CA GLN A 332 -1.54 15.45 -7.28
C GLN A 332 -0.12 15.03 -6.89
N ILE A 333 0.14 14.82 -5.59
CA ILE A 333 1.43 14.37 -5.07
C ILE A 333 1.88 13.03 -5.70
N ASP A 334 0.97 12.08 -5.88
CA ASP A 334 1.30 10.78 -6.49
C ASP A 334 1.44 10.84 -8.01
N LEU A 335 0.67 11.70 -8.69
CA LEU A 335 0.89 11.98 -10.11
C LEU A 335 2.25 12.67 -10.33
N ASP A 336 2.66 13.63 -9.50
CA ASP A 336 4.00 14.24 -9.58
C ASP A 336 5.11 13.20 -9.43
N LYS A 337 4.98 12.23 -8.51
CA LYS A 337 5.91 11.09 -8.42
C LYS A 337 5.90 10.26 -9.72
N ILE A 338 4.73 9.99 -10.29
CA ILE A 338 4.59 9.21 -11.53
C ILE A 338 5.24 9.92 -12.73
N TYR A 339 5.03 11.23 -12.90
CA TYR A 339 5.66 12.02 -13.97
C TYR A 339 7.19 12.05 -13.81
N ASN A 340 7.69 12.28 -12.60
CA ASN A 340 9.13 12.28 -12.31
C ASN A 340 9.77 10.86 -12.33
N SER A 341 8.97 9.78 -12.37
CA SER A 341 9.48 8.41 -12.28
C SER A 341 10.14 7.85 -13.55
N SER A 342 10.07 8.54 -14.69
CA SER A 342 10.76 8.15 -15.94
C SER A 342 10.70 9.25 -17.00
N THR A 343 11.81 9.45 -17.73
CA THR A 343 11.83 10.28 -18.95
C THR A 343 11.06 9.66 -20.13
N ASN A 344 10.67 8.38 -20.05
CA ASN A 344 9.95 7.70 -21.11
C ASN A 344 8.44 7.98 -21.03
N LYS A 345 7.94 8.92 -21.85
CA LYS A 345 6.52 9.31 -21.92
C LYS A 345 5.55 8.13 -22.08
N ASN A 346 5.95 7.04 -22.76
CA ASN A 346 5.11 5.84 -22.89
C ASN A 346 5.02 5.01 -21.60
N VAL A 347 6.04 5.02 -20.75
CA VAL A 347 6.00 4.39 -19.42
C VAL A 347 5.15 5.23 -18.46
N VAL A 348 5.37 6.55 -18.44
CA VAL A 348 4.56 7.50 -17.64
C VAL A 348 3.08 7.38 -17.99
N ARG A 349 2.69 7.46 -19.27
CA ARG A 349 1.29 7.35 -19.71
C ARG A 349 0.62 6.03 -19.31
N ARG A 350 1.37 4.92 -19.25
CA ARG A 350 0.86 3.63 -18.73
C ARG A 350 0.65 3.69 -17.20
N ARG A 351 1.59 4.26 -16.45
CA ARG A 351 1.51 4.43 -14.98
C ARG A 351 0.34 5.33 -14.60
N VAL A 352 0.20 6.51 -15.21
CA VAL A 352 -0.93 7.44 -15.03
C VAL A 352 -2.27 6.74 -15.30
N LYS A 353 -2.41 6.04 -16.43
CA LYS A 353 -3.66 5.32 -16.78
C LYS A 353 -3.98 4.15 -15.82
N ARG A 354 -2.97 3.52 -15.22
CA ARG A 354 -3.16 2.49 -14.17
C ARG A 354 -3.60 3.14 -12.85
N TYR A 355 -2.91 4.19 -12.42
CA TYR A 355 -3.20 4.92 -11.19
C TYR A 355 -4.63 5.48 -11.17
N TYR A 356 -5.03 6.18 -12.24
CA TYR A 356 -6.41 6.65 -12.46
C TYR A 356 -7.46 5.54 -12.26
N ARG A 357 -7.24 4.38 -12.90
CA ARG A 357 -8.16 3.23 -12.80
C ARG A 357 -8.22 2.64 -11.39
N GLY A 358 -7.12 2.66 -10.65
CA GLY A 358 -7.09 2.24 -9.25
C GLY A 358 -7.90 3.17 -8.35
N LEU A 359 -7.62 4.47 -8.43
CA LEU A 359 -8.27 5.49 -7.60
C LEU A 359 -9.77 5.64 -7.93
N ARG A 360 -10.16 5.62 -9.21
CA ARG A 360 -11.58 5.60 -9.60
C ARG A 360 -12.30 4.32 -9.15
N ALA A 361 -11.57 3.21 -8.94
CA ALA A 361 -12.14 1.95 -8.44
C ALA A 361 -12.28 1.88 -6.92
N THR A 362 -11.77 2.85 -6.15
CA THR A 362 -12.10 3.02 -4.72
C THR A 362 -13.34 3.89 -4.50
N LEU A 363 -13.80 4.65 -5.50
CA LEU A 363 -14.96 5.56 -5.45
C LEU A 363 -16.29 4.88 -5.87
N LYS A 364 -16.44 3.58 -5.63
CA LYS A 364 -17.61 2.77 -6.07
C LYS A 364 -18.92 3.14 -5.38
N ASP A 365 -18.86 3.92 -4.31
CA ASP A 365 -19.98 4.37 -3.49
C ASP A 365 -20.45 5.80 -3.84
N LYS A 366 -19.80 6.45 -4.81
CA LYS A 366 -20.09 7.84 -5.23
C LYS A 366 -21.11 7.91 -6.36
N THR A 367 -21.84 9.02 -6.44
CA THR A 367 -22.79 9.29 -7.54
C THR A 367 -22.06 9.55 -8.86
N THR A 368 -22.81 9.54 -9.97
CA THR A 368 -22.27 9.91 -11.28
C THR A 368 -21.67 11.32 -11.28
N GLU A 369 -22.36 12.32 -10.70
CA GLU A 369 -21.85 13.70 -10.67
C GLU A 369 -20.58 13.82 -9.81
N GLN A 370 -20.50 13.09 -8.70
CA GLN A 370 -19.30 13.03 -7.86
C GLN A 370 -18.12 12.39 -8.61
N LEU A 371 -18.37 11.33 -9.39
CA LEU A 371 -17.35 10.67 -10.21
C LEU A 371 -16.91 11.54 -11.39
N ASP A 372 -17.82 12.30 -12.01
CA ASP A 372 -17.50 13.25 -13.07
C ASP A 372 -16.68 14.44 -12.53
N ALA A 373 -16.97 14.89 -11.30
CA ALA A 373 -16.16 15.90 -10.61
C ALA A 373 -14.73 15.40 -10.29
N PHE A 374 -14.59 14.13 -9.86
CA PHE A 374 -13.29 13.48 -9.72
C PHE A 374 -12.54 13.36 -11.07
N ASP A 375 -13.23 12.87 -12.10
CA ASP A 375 -12.65 12.68 -13.43
C ASP A 375 -12.20 14.01 -14.04
N LYS A 376 -12.96 15.10 -13.83
CA LYS A 376 -12.55 16.46 -14.20
C LYS A 376 -11.31 16.90 -13.43
N ALA A 377 -11.28 16.76 -12.09
CA ALA A 377 -10.14 17.14 -11.27
C ALA A 377 -8.86 16.38 -11.66
N PHE A 378 -8.99 15.09 -12.01
CA PHE A 378 -7.90 14.29 -12.56
C PHE A 378 -7.45 14.80 -13.94
N ALA A 379 -8.40 15.08 -14.84
CA ALA A 379 -8.12 15.55 -16.19
C ALA A 379 -7.44 16.94 -16.20
N ASP A 380 -7.94 17.90 -15.42
CA ASP A 380 -7.39 19.25 -15.30
C ASP A 380 -5.91 19.20 -14.89
N TYR A 381 -5.56 18.41 -13.87
CA TYR A 381 -4.18 18.28 -13.39
C TYR A 381 -3.31 17.41 -14.31
N ASN A 382 -3.84 16.34 -14.91
CA ASN A 382 -3.14 15.59 -15.94
C ASN A 382 -2.77 16.48 -17.14
N ASN A 383 -3.62 17.45 -17.47
CA ASN A 383 -3.39 18.39 -18.58
C ASN A 383 -2.33 19.45 -18.26
N SER A 384 -2.19 19.90 -17.00
CA SER A 384 -1.11 20.83 -16.59
C SER A 384 0.30 20.19 -16.52
N LYS A 385 0.42 18.90 -16.85
CA LYS A 385 1.69 18.13 -16.86
C LYS A 385 2.10 17.63 -18.25
N ASN A 386 1.49 18.11 -19.35
CA ASN A 386 1.82 17.73 -20.73
C ASN A 386 2.52 18.83 -21.53
#